data_AF-A0A8H3U2P4-F1
#
_entry.id   AF-A0A8H3U2P4-F1
#
_cell.length_a   1.000
_cell.length_b   1.000
_cell.length_c   1.000
_cell.angle_alpha   90.00
_cell.angle_beta   90.00
_cell.angle_gamma   90.00
#
_symmetry.space_group_name_H-M   'P 1'
#
loop_
_entity.id
_entity.type
_entity.pdbx_description
1 polymer ?
#
loop_
_entity_poly.entity_id
_entity_poly.type
_entity_poly.pdbx_seq_one_letter_code
_entity_poly.pdbx_strand_id
1 'polypeptide(L)'
;MTEQSADNTTPRAQRGVQVNRRIGATQAGVDIIQDTSEESCPRNDRTNMPVLDTTGRYPSRDPSPHNEAPSQKDGAVEPMVVQAFQELHGKDTIECVEAVRYFTSATKEPPITKKSLGELDISAIINNSKLRHDVNFDRELHFRPNMDGPKGRTKREAYNGYWCAVTAELDLYGWMLQRSASAEMIRLCQKRIPTMFDTISEILKNLVPERDQPAVDQHLDKLMVMQEIEKGVCDFVNIAEWLAKLLKRHCAPMRDDMVDKMVEKIRRGTSEWISEGLGDLFSVLEAMKLDVANHQIRHLRALLIEDTINFEQKYHVSRMSRKRYDIQYARSWYLEGKENLERIPLTASWPNRDVEGFVSALYQSLLPGSAISLPDTFNLDSDRLRLLRVDLDALIRESICCDLLEQMVRKKGKFCSATAKSTFRKDLQVIICEGRNPIKWDIQFISVELTRHALRECGITAKTDASLTRFADHKLSEAFSTPSIRAAFATSHKCAVSKELFASVESLLSSSPWDIFNNLVPPTIPGGTISLPPPFKTDRKNDVLQRITHIAVLHWRIWENIVYNNDDSKLDSLCPSSAPSRTPSPSHIVDLKPPSLPPSADPSVTEIETTPVTAETEMDSNEKSSVLKSV
;
A
#
# COMPACT_ATOMS: atom_id res chain seq x y z
N MET A 1 6.34 46.23 57.97
CA MET A 1 5.47 45.82 59.10
C MET A 1 4.20 45.28 58.48
N THR A 2 3.87 43.99 58.49
CA THR A 2 4.53 42.77 59.01
C THR A 2 4.36 41.67 57.93
N GLU A 3 5.23 40.67 57.73
CA GLU A 3 5.41 39.45 58.56
C GLU A 3 4.06 38.80 59.00
N GLN A 4 3.84 37.48 58.92
CA GLN A 4 4.68 36.30 58.59
C GLN A 4 3.76 35.16 58.04
N SER A 5 4.16 33.97 57.56
CA SER A 5 5.45 33.26 57.48
C SER A 5 5.59 32.45 56.15
N ALA A 6 5.78 31.12 56.20
CA ALA A 6 5.87 30.18 55.06
C ALA A 6 5.46 28.74 55.47
N ASP A 7 5.16 27.86 54.51
CA ASP A 7 5.35 26.40 54.65
C ASP A 7 5.69 25.77 53.27
N ASN A 8 6.30 24.59 53.26
CA ASN A 8 7.04 24.04 52.12
C ASN A 8 6.95 22.50 52.06
N THR A 9 6.34 21.93 51.02
CA THR A 9 6.17 20.46 50.91
C THR A 9 6.34 19.94 49.48
N THR A 10 7.37 19.12 49.25
CA THR A 10 7.74 18.57 47.94
C THR A 10 7.18 17.16 47.70
N PRO A 11 6.50 16.88 46.55
CA PRO A 11 6.18 15.52 46.13
C PRO A 11 7.24 14.93 45.20
N ARG A 12 8.30 14.39 45.80
CA ARG A 12 9.00 13.14 45.44
C ARG A 12 8.81 12.61 43.99
N ALA A 13 9.82 12.78 43.14
CA ALA A 13 9.87 12.16 41.82
C ALA A 13 9.85 10.62 41.89
N GLN A 14 9.13 9.97 40.96
CA GLN A 14 9.21 8.52 40.71
C GLN A 14 9.79 8.25 39.31
N ARG A 15 10.70 7.28 39.22
CA ARG A 15 11.28 6.81 37.95
C ARG A 15 10.26 5.91 37.22
N GLY A 16 9.78 6.34 36.06
CA GLY A 16 9.02 5.50 35.12
C GLY A 16 9.92 4.96 34.00
N VAL A 17 9.83 3.67 33.70
CA VAL A 17 10.68 3.00 32.69
C VAL A 17 10.21 3.36 31.27
N GLN A 18 11.11 3.87 30.43
CA GLN A 18 10.85 4.04 29.00
C GLN A 18 10.78 2.67 28.29
N VAL A 19 9.58 2.21 27.97
CA VAL A 19 9.34 0.99 27.19
C VAL A 19 9.02 1.35 25.74
N ASN A 20 10.05 1.32 24.88
CA ASN A 20 9.90 1.53 23.43
C ASN A 20 9.05 0.42 22.79
N ARG A 21 7.76 0.68 22.52
CA ARG A 21 6.88 -0.26 21.78
C ARG A 21 5.99 0.43 20.74
N ARG A 22 6.49 0.36 19.49
CA ARG A 22 5.77 0.21 18.21
C ARG A 22 4.26 0.52 18.20
N ILE A 23 3.89 1.57 17.47
CA ILE A 23 2.54 1.76 16.92
C ILE A 23 2.64 1.53 15.41
N GLY A 24 1.98 0.49 14.90
CA GLY A 24 1.73 0.31 13.46
C GLY A 24 0.30 0.76 13.16
N ALA A 25 0.12 1.70 12.25
CA ALA A 25 -1.18 2.26 11.89
C ALA A 25 -1.34 2.29 10.37
N THR A 26 -1.91 1.22 9.82
CA THR A 26 -2.11 1.05 8.38
C THR A 26 -3.15 2.06 7.85
N GLN A 27 -2.67 3.22 7.42
CA GLN A 27 -3.38 4.10 6.49
C GLN A 27 -3.13 3.61 5.06
N ALA A 28 -4.10 3.82 4.16
CA ALA A 28 -4.04 3.35 2.78
C ALA A 28 -3.10 4.23 1.92
N GLY A 29 -1.79 4.01 2.04
CA GLY A 29 -0.87 4.36 0.96
C GLY A 29 -0.96 3.32 -0.16
N VAL A 30 -0.72 3.73 -1.40
CA VAL A 30 -0.58 2.75 -2.50
C VAL A 30 0.80 2.10 -2.40
N ASP A 31 0.81 0.82 -2.08
CA ASP A 31 2.03 0.01 -1.97
C ASP A 31 2.71 -0.17 -3.33
N ILE A 32 4.01 0.12 -3.36
CA ILE A 32 4.92 -0.25 -4.46
C ILE A 32 5.18 -1.76 -4.34
N ILE A 33 4.62 -2.55 -5.27
CA ILE A 33 4.73 -4.01 -5.25
C ILE A 33 5.87 -4.43 -6.19
N GLN A 34 7.08 -4.45 -5.63
CA GLN A 34 8.20 -5.12 -6.26
C GLN A 34 7.93 -6.64 -6.29
N ASP A 35 7.70 -7.18 -7.48
CA ASP A 35 7.88 -8.60 -7.78
C ASP A 35 9.37 -8.84 -8.04
N THR A 36 10.00 -9.57 -7.11
CA THR A 36 11.37 -10.09 -7.22
C THR A 36 11.40 -11.51 -6.72
N SER A 37 11.95 -12.42 -7.51
CA SER A 37 11.97 -13.86 -7.27
C SER A 37 12.99 -14.27 -6.19
N GLU A 38 12.54 -15.00 -5.16
CA GLU A 38 13.43 -15.68 -4.20
C GLU A 38 13.67 -17.13 -4.63
N GLU A 39 14.93 -17.58 -4.55
CA GLU A 39 15.32 -18.98 -4.79
C GLU A 39 14.98 -19.87 -3.59
N SER A 40 14.51 -21.09 -3.85
CA SER A 40 14.08 -22.02 -2.80
C SER A 40 15.09 -23.17 -2.57
N CYS A 41 15.78 -23.15 -1.43
CA CYS A 41 16.62 -24.28 -1.03
C CYS A 41 15.76 -25.50 -0.62
N PRO A 42 16.04 -26.72 -1.13
CA PRO A 42 15.31 -27.92 -0.73
C PRO A 42 15.73 -28.41 0.67
N ARG A 43 14.77 -28.93 1.44
CA ARG A 43 15.07 -29.67 2.68
C ARG A 43 15.34 -31.15 2.37
N ASN A 44 16.35 -31.71 3.03
CA ASN A 44 16.53 -33.16 3.11
C ASN A 44 15.51 -33.78 4.06
N ASP A 45 14.83 -34.83 3.62
CA ASP A 45 14.26 -35.86 4.50
C ASP A 45 14.84 -37.23 4.10
N ARG A 46 15.20 -38.05 5.10
CA ARG A 46 15.88 -39.35 4.92
C ARG A 46 15.15 -40.46 5.68
N THR A 47 14.57 -41.43 4.98
CA THR A 47 14.30 -42.78 5.53
C THR A 47 14.27 -43.88 4.45
N ASN A 48 15.32 -44.70 4.41
CA ASN A 48 15.36 -46.15 4.22
C ASN A 48 14.57 -46.85 3.07
N MET A 49 15.30 -47.27 2.02
CA MET A 49 15.72 -48.68 1.71
C MET A 49 14.78 -49.88 2.00
N PRO A 50 14.93 -51.03 1.29
CA PRO A 50 15.55 -51.31 -0.03
C PRO A 50 14.73 -52.30 -0.92
N VAL A 51 15.24 -52.70 -2.12
CA VAL A 51 15.38 -54.10 -2.64
C VAL A 51 15.73 -54.17 -4.16
N LEU A 52 16.53 -55.19 -4.50
CA LEU A 52 16.96 -55.83 -5.77
C LEU A 52 15.97 -55.86 -6.98
N ASP A 53 16.36 -56.10 -8.27
CA ASP A 53 17.68 -56.43 -8.90
C ASP A 53 17.75 -56.21 -10.46
N THR A 54 18.95 -56.44 -11.03
CA THR A 54 19.29 -56.99 -12.38
C THR A 54 19.23 -56.17 -13.70
N THR A 55 20.44 -55.85 -14.21
CA THR A 55 20.94 -55.99 -15.62
C THR A 55 20.48 -55.07 -16.77
N GLY A 56 21.41 -54.58 -17.62
CA GLY A 56 21.06 -53.74 -18.79
C GLY A 56 22.10 -53.31 -19.87
N ARG A 57 23.41 -53.65 -19.79
CA ARG A 57 24.50 -53.38 -20.80
C ARG A 57 24.81 -51.92 -21.26
N TYR A 58 26.09 -51.55 -21.14
CA TYR A 58 26.77 -50.47 -21.89
C TYR A 58 27.19 -50.94 -23.32
N PRO A 59 27.47 -50.04 -24.28
CA PRO A 59 28.82 -49.44 -24.41
C PRO A 59 28.83 -47.89 -24.56
N SER A 60 29.94 -47.27 -24.17
CA SER A 60 30.11 -45.81 -24.08
C SER A 60 30.34 -45.08 -25.41
N ARG A 61 30.00 -43.78 -25.44
CA ARG A 61 30.63 -42.78 -26.31
C ARG A 61 30.49 -41.38 -25.71
N ASP A 62 31.57 -40.87 -25.12
CA ASP A 62 31.63 -39.46 -24.67
C ASP A 62 31.63 -38.50 -25.87
N PRO A 63 31.12 -37.28 -25.67
CA PRO A 63 32.06 -36.16 -25.59
C PRO A 63 31.88 -35.31 -24.32
N SER A 64 33.00 -34.83 -23.77
CA SER A 64 33.02 -34.03 -22.54
C SER A 64 32.35 -32.67 -22.67
N PRO A 65 31.58 -32.20 -21.67
CA PRO A 65 31.25 -30.79 -21.55
C PRO A 65 32.48 -29.98 -21.13
N HIS A 66 32.56 -28.72 -21.57
CA HIS A 66 33.59 -27.79 -21.08
C HIS A 66 33.24 -27.35 -19.64
N ASN A 67 34.16 -27.60 -18.70
CA ASN A 67 34.14 -26.90 -17.41
C ASN A 67 34.69 -25.47 -17.61
N GLU A 68 33.85 -24.46 -17.42
CA GLU A 68 34.35 -23.15 -17.02
C GLU A 68 34.81 -23.25 -15.56
N ALA A 69 36.13 -23.20 -15.34
CA ALA A 69 36.69 -23.23 -13.99
C ALA A 69 36.51 -21.87 -13.29
N PRO A 70 36.27 -21.84 -11.96
CA PRO A 70 36.23 -20.58 -11.22
C PRO A 70 37.56 -19.83 -11.35
N SER A 71 37.48 -18.53 -11.61
CA SER A 71 38.64 -17.66 -11.86
C SER A 71 39.56 -17.59 -10.64
N GLN A 72 40.84 -17.96 -10.82
CA GLN A 72 41.85 -18.01 -9.75
C GLN A 72 42.24 -16.66 -9.12
N LYS A 73 41.48 -15.57 -9.35
CA LYS A 73 41.79 -14.22 -8.88
C LYS A 73 41.14 -13.86 -7.53
N ASP A 74 39.95 -14.36 -7.23
CA ASP A 74 39.19 -13.91 -6.04
C ASP A 74 39.83 -14.33 -4.71
N GLY A 75 40.44 -15.53 -4.66
CA GLY A 75 40.99 -16.14 -3.43
C GLY A 75 42.18 -15.42 -2.79
N ALA A 76 42.75 -14.40 -3.44
CA ALA A 76 43.81 -13.56 -2.88
C ALA A 76 43.29 -12.24 -2.28
N VAL A 77 42.12 -11.76 -2.71
CA VAL A 77 41.55 -10.47 -2.27
C VAL A 77 40.85 -10.62 -0.92
N GLU A 78 40.08 -11.70 -0.74
CA GLU A 78 39.32 -11.97 0.50
C GLU A 78 40.20 -12.01 1.77
N PRO A 79 41.35 -12.71 1.84
CA PRO A 79 42.21 -12.67 3.03
C PRO A 79 42.83 -11.29 3.28
N MET A 80 43.14 -10.50 2.23
CA MET A 80 43.62 -9.12 2.39
C MET A 80 42.54 -8.23 3.00
N VAL A 81 41.29 -8.35 2.54
CA VAL A 81 40.14 -7.60 3.06
C VAL A 81 39.88 -7.94 4.54
N VAL A 82 39.95 -9.22 4.91
CA VAL A 82 39.81 -9.64 6.31
C VAL A 82 40.94 -9.09 7.19
N GLN A 83 42.18 -9.06 6.69
CA GLN A 83 43.30 -8.44 7.40
C GLN A 83 43.08 -6.92 7.57
N ALA A 84 42.65 -6.22 6.51
CA ALA A 84 42.42 -4.77 6.57
C ALA A 84 41.41 -4.38 7.65
N PHE A 85 40.27 -5.10 7.73
CA PHE A 85 39.26 -4.84 8.76
C PHE A 85 39.73 -5.20 10.19
N GLN A 86 40.59 -6.22 10.35
CA GLN A 86 41.22 -6.53 11.65
C GLN A 86 42.24 -5.46 12.09
N GLU A 87 42.95 -4.83 11.15
CA GLU A 87 43.84 -3.70 11.42
C GLU A 87 43.06 -2.40 11.72
N LEU A 88 41.91 -2.19 11.07
CA LEU A 88 41.05 -1.00 11.23
C LEU A 88 40.21 -1.01 12.51
N HIS A 89 39.46 -2.09 12.77
CA HIS A 89 38.46 -2.17 13.84
C HIS A 89 38.92 -3.01 15.04
N GLY A 90 40.18 -3.47 15.02
CA GLY A 90 40.71 -4.44 15.98
C GLY A 90 40.30 -5.88 15.65
N LYS A 91 41.13 -6.83 16.09
CA LYS A 91 40.87 -8.24 15.84
C LYS A 91 39.76 -8.78 16.75
N ASP A 92 38.88 -9.61 16.18
CA ASP A 92 37.81 -10.34 16.87
C ASP A 92 36.75 -9.42 17.55
N THR A 93 36.65 -8.15 17.10
CA THR A 93 35.62 -7.19 17.51
C THR A 93 34.31 -7.38 16.73
N ILE A 94 33.19 -6.86 17.27
CA ILE A 94 31.87 -6.96 16.62
C ILE A 94 31.90 -6.15 15.31
N GLU A 95 32.48 -4.97 15.38
CA GLU A 95 32.67 -4.02 14.29
C GLU A 95 33.46 -4.64 13.14
N CYS A 96 34.58 -5.35 13.42
CA CYS A 96 35.33 -6.09 12.40
C CYS A 96 34.48 -7.20 11.75
N VAL A 97 33.73 -7.96 12.55
CA VAL A 97 32.90 -9.08 12.05
C VAL A 97 31.74 -8.57 11.20
N GLU A 98 31.11 -7.47 11.60
CA GLU A 98 30.03 -6.83 10.83
C GLU A 98 30.55 -6.16 9.56
N ALA A 99 31.69 -5.46 9.59
CA ALA A 99 32.32 -4.86 8.40
C ALA A 99 32.64 -5.92 7.33
N VAL A 100 33.34 -7.01 7.71
CA VAL A 100 33.63 -8.15 6.83
C VAL A 100 32.34 -8.75 6.26
N ARG A 101 31.36 -9.03 7.13
CA ARG A 101 30.08 -9.63 6.75
C ARG A 101 29.31 -8.76 5.75
N TYR A 102 29.12 -7.48 6.05
CA TYR A 102 28.37 -6.57 5.19
C TYR A 102 29.12 -6.30 3.87
N PHE A 103 30.44 -6.07 3.90
CA PHE A 103 31.24 -5.90 2.69
C PHE A 103 31.11 -7.09 1.71
N THR A 104 31.09 -8.33 2.23
CA THR A 104 30.97 -9.55 1.41
C THR A 104 29.52 -9.89 1.05
N SER A 105 28.57 -9.86 1.98
CA SER A 105 27.21 -10.43 1.78
C SER A 105 26.07 -9.44 1.62
N ALA A 106 26.26 -8.12 1.79
CA ALA A 106 25.20 -7.15 1.51
C ALA A 106 24.99 -6.97 0.00
N THR A 107 23.77 -6.62 -0.41
CA THR A 107 23.43 -6.35 -1.82
C THR A 107 24.38 -5.33 -2.48
N LYS A 108 24.56 -5.47 -3.80
CA LYS A 108 25.30 -4.52 -4.63
C LYS A 108 24.42 -3.37 -5.16
N GLU A 109 23.12 -3.61 -5.33
CA GLU A 109 22.17 -2.59 -5.80
C GLU A 109 21.84 -1.58 -4.68
N PRO A 110 21.81 -0.27 -4.97
CA PRO A 110 21.41 0.74 -3.99
C PRO A 110 19.94 0.61 -3.53
N PRO A 111 19.55 1.15 -2.35
CA PRO A 111 18.24 0.88 -1.75
C PRO A 111 17.03 1.46 -2.51
N ILE A 112 17.27 2.41 -3.41
CA ILE A 112 16.33 2.86 -4.46
C ILE A 112 17.11 2.93 -5.77
N THR A 113 16.45 2.68 -6.89
CA THR A 113 17.02 2.81 -8.24
C THR A 113 16.07 3.56 -9.16
N LYS A 114 16.55 4.06 -10.31
CA LYS A 114 15.67 4.61 -11.36
C LYS A 114 14.57 3.62 -11.77
N LYS A 115 14.85 2.31 -11.74
CA LYS A 115 13.85 1.25 -11.96
C LYS A 115 12.79 1.22 -10.85
N SER A 116 13.17 1.18 -9.57
CA SER A 116 12.20 1.13 -8.47
C SER A 116 11.40 2.43 -8.31
N LEU A 117 11.98 3.56 -8.69
CA LEU A 117 11.30 4.86 -8.75
C LEU A 117 10.46 5.05 -10.02
N GLY A 118 10.65 4.24 -11.06
CA GLY A 118 9.85 4.26 -12.29
C GLY A 118 8.40 3.82 -12.10
N GLU A 119 8.09 3.07 -11.03
CA GLU A 119 6.72 2.77 -10.61
C GLU A 119 5.94 4.05 -10.18
N LEU A 120 6.66 5.15 -9.95
CA LEU A 120 6.13 6.48 -9.61
C LEU A 120 6.09 7.44 -10.83
N ASP A 121 6.36 6.96 -12.05
CA ASP A 121 6.20 7.76 -13.28
C ASP A 121 4.73 7.88 -13.71
N ILE A 122 4.41 8.97 -14.44
CA ILE A 122 3.07 9.26 -14.97
C ILE A 122 2.48 8.05 -15.73
N SER A 123 3.28 7.34 -16.52
CA SER A 123 2.83 6.16 -17.27
C SER A 123 2.46 4.99 -16.35
N ALA A 124 3.24 4.75 -15.29
CA ALA A 124 2.92 3.72 -14.29
C ALA A 124 1.65 4.10 -13.50
N ILE A 125 1.54 5.37 -13.08
CA ILE A 125 0.37 5.95 -12.42
C ILE A 125 -0.91 5.76 -13.26
N ILE A 126 -0.88 6.14 -14.54
CA ILE A 126 -2.04 6.07 -15.43
C ILE A 126 -2.46 4.63 -15.77
N ASN A 127 -1.53 3.67 -15.73
CA ASN A 127 -1.80 2.25 -16.03
C ASN A 127 -2.01 1.37 -14.79
N ASN A 128 -1.85 1.89 -13.57
CA ASN A 128 -2.07 1.13 -12.34
C ASN A 128 -3.57 1.04 -12.01
N SER A 129 -4.13 -0.13 -12.27
CA SER A 129 -5.53 -0.48 -12.00
C SER A 129 -5.93 -0.31 -10.53
N LYS A 130 -5.08 -0.70 -9.57
CA LYS A 130 -5.38 -0.54 -8.15
C LYS A 130 -5.40 0.94 -7.76
N LEU A 131 -4.44 1.74 -8.24
CA LEU A 131 -4.39 3.18 -8.00
C LEU A 131 -5.62 3.90 -8.58
N ARG A 132 -6.07 3.55 -9.79
CA ARG A 132 -7.30 4.07 -10.39
C ARG A 132 -8.55 3.70 -9.58
N HIS A 133 -8.69 2.43 -9.21
CA HIS A 133 -9.79 1.99 -8.38
C HIS A 133 -9.77 2.72 -7.02
N ASP A 134 -8.63 2.72 -6.32
CA ASP A 134 -8.47 3.32 -5.00
C ASP A 134 -8.73 4.84 -4.98
N VAL A 135 -8.40 5.58 -6.06
CA VAL A 135 -8.59 7.04 -6.09
C VAL A 135 -10.06 7.47 -6.15
N ASN A 136 -10.99 6.57 -6.47
CA ASN A 136 -12.42 6.81 -6.35
C ASN A 136 -12.90 6.81 -4.89
N PHE A 137 -12.14 6.24 -3.95
CA PHE A 137 -12.56 6.11 -2.56
C PHE A 137 -11.82 7.05 -1.58
N ASP A 138 -10.75 7.71 -2.01
CA ASP A 138 -9.89 8.48 -1.11
C ASP A 138 -9.36 9.80 -1.72
N ARG A 139 -9.78 10.93 -1.14
CA ARG A 139 -9.27 12.29 -1.46
C ARG A 139 -7.85 12.51 -0.93
N GLU A 140 -7.45 11.82 0.13
CA GLU A 140 -6.11 11.88 0.71
C GLU A 140 -5.15 10.89 0.05
N LEU A 141 -5.55 10.10 -0.96
CA LEU A 141 -4.67 9.08 -1.56
C LEU A 141 -3.33 9.66 -2.07
N HIS A 142 -2.22 9.11 -1.55
CA HIS A 142 -0.85 9.46 -1.93
C HIS A 142 0.12 8.28 -1.71
N PHE A 143 1.21 8.27 -2.46
CA PHE A 143 2.35 7.38 -2.22
C PHE A 143 3.13 7.80 -0.97
N ARG A 144 3.65 6.81 -0.25
CA ARG A 144 4.54 6.95 0.92
C ARG A 144 5.60 5.83 0.87
N PRO A 145 6.75 5.97 1.54
CA PRO A 145 7.68 4.85 1.70
C PRO A 145 7.03 3.75 2.53
N ASN A 146 6.76 2.58 1.94
CA ASN A 146 6.30 1.43 2.73
C ASN A 146 7.48 0.88 3.56
N MET A 147 7.36 1.05 4.87
CA MET A 147 8.33 0.60 5.88
C MET A 147 7.66 -0.28 6.96
N ASP A 148 6.51 -0.86 6.64
CA ASP A 148 5.62 -1.62 7.53
C ASP A 148 5.60 -3.13 7.27
N GLY A 149 5.04 -3.90 8.22
CA GLY A 149 4.82 -5.34 8.09
C GLY A 149 6.11 -6.18 8.01
N PRO A 150 6.09 -7.33 7.29
CA PRO A 150 7.30 -8.10 6.97
C PRO A 150 8.16 -7.41 5.90
N LYS A 151 7.58 -7.03 4.75
CA LYS A 151 8.33 -6.44 3.62
C LYS A 151 9.11 -5.18 4.02
N GLY A 152 8.50 -4.26 4.77
CA GLY A 152 9.17 -3.05 5.24
C GLY A 152 10.27 -3.27 6.29
N ARG A 153 10.27 -4.42 6.99
CA ARG A 153 11.41 -4.84 7.81
C ARG A 153 12.55 -5.34 6.92
N THR A 154 12.27 -6.21 5.95
CA THR A 154 13.28 -6.67 4.98
C THR A 154 13.90 -5.49 4.20
N LYS A 155 13.09 -4.52 3.73
CA LYS A 155 13.61 -3.30 3.08
C LYS A 155 14.53 -2.50 4.01
N ARG A 156 14.19 -2.36 5.31
CA ARG A 156 15.04 -1.66 6.30
C ARG A 156 16.32 -2.43 6.60
N GLU A 157 16.25 -3.74 6.75
CA GLU A 157 17.41 -4.61 7.02
C GLU A 157 18.38 -4.61 5.81
N ALA A 158 17.86 -4.60 4.59
CA ALA A 158 18.64 -4.41 3.36
C ALA A 158 19.24 -3.00 3.23
N TYR A 159 18.46 -1.95 3.49
CA TYR A 159 18.93 -0.55 3.50
C TYR A 159 20.09 -0.37 4.48
N ASN A 160 19.92 -0.80 5.73
CA ASN A 160 20.96 -0.72 6.76
C ASN A 160 22.21 -1.50 6.33
N GLY A 161 22.04 -2.76 5.88
CA GLY A 161 23.16 -3.59 5.46
C GLY A 161 23.93 -3.04 4.26
N TYR A 162 23.25 -2.32 3.34
CA TYR A 162 23.90 -1.62 2.23
C TYR A 162 24.81 -0.50 2.72
N TRP A 163 24.31 0.39 3.60
CA TRP A 163 25.10 1.52 4.10
C TRP A 163 26.23 1.09 5.06
N CYS A 164 26.03 0.05 5.88
CA CYS A 164 27.13 -0.58 6.61
C CYS A 164 28.22 -1.08 5.64
N ALA A 165 27.84 -1.68 4.52
CA ALA A 165 28.78 -2.17 3.52
C ALA A 165 29.47 -1.06 2.71
N VAL A 166 28.79 0.07 2.43
CA VAL A 166 29.41 1.27 1.83
C VAL A 166 30.42 1.90 2.77
N THR A 167 30.12 1.95 4.08
CA THR A 167 31.06 2.43 5.11
C THR A 167 32.34 1.57 5.10
N ALA A 168 32.19 0.25 5.17
CA ALA A 168 33.30 -0.69 5.10
C ALA A 168 34.09 -0.61 3.77
N GLU A 169 33.42 -0.32 2.65
CA GLU A 169 34.06 -0.11 1.34
C GLU A 169 34.89 1.19 1.30
N LEU A 170 34.44 2.26 1.96
CA LEU A 170 35.21 3.50 2.16
C LEU A 170 36.39 3.32 3.12
N ASP A 171 36.19 2.62 4.26
CA ASP A 171 37.26 2.33 5.23
C ASP A 171 38.40 1.52 4.59
N LEU A 172 38.04 0.50 3.80
CA LEU A 172 38.98 -0.31 3.05
C LEU A 172 39.81 0.55 2.07
N TYR A 173 39.18 1.44 1.30
CA TYR A 173 39.92 2.36 0.42
C TYR A 173 40.87 3.27 1.21
N GLY A 174 40.43 3.81 2.36
CA GLY A 174 41.27 4.63 3.24
C GLY A 174 42.53 3.90 3.70
N TRP A 175 42.38 2.66 4.20
CA TRP A 175 43.50 1.79 4.60
C TRP A 175 44.44 1.46 3.43
N MET A 176 43.89 1.19 2.24
CA MET A 176 44.67 0.88 1.04
C MET A 176 45.48 2.09 0.55
N LEU A 177 44.88 3.29 0.55
CA LEU A 177 45.55 4.54 0.15
C LEU A 177 46.68 4.90 1.12
N GLN A 178 46.45 4.79 2.44
CA GLN A 178 47.48 5.01 3.47
C GLN A 178 48.70 4.09 3.28
N ARG A 179 48.51 2.90 2.71
CA ARG A 179 49.56 1.91 2.43
C ARG A 179 50.12 1.99 1.00
N SER A 180 49.75 3.03 0.24
CA SER A 180 50.18 3.23 -1.16
C SER A 180 49.87 2.02 -2.07
N ALA A 181 48.70 1.40 -1.89
CA ALA A 181 48.21 0.34 -2.77
C ALA A 181 48.00 0.84 -4.22
N SER A 182 48.08 -0.07 -5.20
CA SER A 182 47.80 0.29 -6.59
C SER A 182 46.31 0.54 -6.84
N ALA A 183 45.99 1.44 -7.78
CA ALA A 183 44.62 1.67 -8.22
C ALA A 183 43.95 0.40 -8.77
N GLU A 184 44.72 -0.55 -9.33
CA GLU A 184 44.22 -1.87 -9.73
C GLU A 184 43.71 -2.69 -8.53
N MET A 185 44.42 -2.68 -7.40
CA MET A 185 43.95 -3.36 -6.19
C MET A 185 42.69 -2.71 -5.63
N ILE A 186 42.59 -1.37 -5.66
CA ILE A 186 41.38 -0.64 -5.25
C ILE A 186 40.21 -1.05 -6.16
N ARG A 187 40.41 -1.14 -7.48
CA ARG A 187 39.40 -1.61 -8.45
C ARG A 187 38.91 -3.03 -8.18
N LEU A 188 39.79 -3.96 -7.79
CA LEU A 188 39.39 -5.31 -7.39
C LEU A 188 38.50 -5.34 -6.13
N CYS A 189 38.51 -4.26 -5.33
CA CYS A 189 37.68 -4.13 -4.13
C CYS A 189 36.36 -3.35 -4.37
N GLN A 190 36.15 -2.74 -5.55
CA GLN A 190 34.97 -1.96 -5.88
C GLN A 190 33.71 -2.85 -5.99
N LYS A 191 32.63 -2.50 -5.26
CA LYS A 191 31.39 -3.31 -5.24
C LYS A 191 30.10 -2.49 -5.33
N ARG A 192 29.97 -1.39 -4.58
CA ARG A 192 28.71 -0.63 -4.41
C ARG A 192 28.85 0.81 -4.86
N ILE A 193 29.97 1.45 -4.52
CA ILE A 193 30.17 2.89 -4.72
C ILE A 193 30.10 3.30 -6.21
N PRO A 194 30.64 2.55 -7.20
CA PRO A 194 30.50 2.92 -8.61
C PRO A 194 29.04 2.91 -9.08
N THR A 195 28.28 1.87 -8.75
CA THR A 195 26.85 1.72 -9.12
C THR A 195 25.95 2.71 -8.37
N MET A 196 26.34 3.11 -7.16
CA MET A 196 25.69 4.18 -6.40
C MET A 196 25.77 5.51 -7.15
N PHE A 197 26.94 5.91 -7.66
CA PHE A 197 27.08 7.15 -8.42
C PHE A 197 26.30 7.15 -9.74
N ASP A 198 26.32 6.04 -10.49
CA ASP A 198 25.42 5.85 -11.65
C ASP A 198 23.95 6.08 -11.26
N THR A 199 23.53 5.45 -10.16
CA THR A 199 22.14 5.50 -9.69
C THR A 199 21.72 6.89 -9.24
N ILE A 200 22.59 7.65 -8.55
CA ILE A 200 22.32 9.05 -8.17
C ILE A 200 22.15 9.90 -9.44
N SER A 201 23.05 9.77 -10.42
CA SER A 201 22.98 10.51 -11.69
C SER A 201 21.71 10.17 -12.48
N GLU A 202 21.40 8.88 -12.63
CA GLU A 202 20.20 8.39 -13.30
C GLU A 202 18.89 8.91 -12.67
N ILE A 203 18.81 8.94 -11.35
CA ILE A 203 17.62 9.43 -10.62
C ILE A 203 17.53 10.95 -10.73
N LEU A 204 18.63 11.69 -10.53
CA LEU A 204 18.64 13.14 -10.69
C LEU A 204 18.21 13.56 -12.09
N LYS A 205 18.72 12.91 -13.15
CA LYS A 205 18.32 13.19 -14.54
C LYS A 205 16.86 12.88 -14.86
N ASN A 206 16.19 12.03 -14.06
CA ASN A 206 14.75 11.80 -14.13
C ASN A 206 13.93 12.82 -13.30
N LEU A 207 14.57 13.53 -12.36
CA LEU A 207 13.94 14.51 -11.45
C LEU A 207 14.15 15.97 -11.87
N VAL A 208 15.26 16.31 -12.56
CA VAL A 208 15.59 17.68 -12.99
C VAL A 208 15.29 17.91 -14.48
N PRO A 209 14.98 19.16 -14.90
CA PRO A 209 14.76 19.48 -16.30
C PRO A 209 16.01 19.25 -17.16
N GLU A 210 15.82 18.99 -18.46
CA GLU A 210 16.89 18.66 -19.42
C GLU A 210 18.08 19.63 -19.39
N ARG A 211 17.84 20.94 -19.24
CA ARG A 211 18.87 21.99 -19.14
C ARG A 211 19.86 21.80 -17.98
N ASP A 212 19.43 21.15 -16.88
CA ASP A 212 20.22 20.93 -15.68
C ASP A 212 20.97 19.59 -15.75
N GLN A 213 20.59 18.67 -16.65
CA GLN A 213 21.17 17.32 -16.78
C GLN A 213 22.67 17.29 -17.17
N PRO A 214 23.19 18.13 -18.10
CA PRO A 214 24.63 18.13 -18.43
C PRO A 214 25.51 18.48 -17.23
N ALA A 215 25.01 19.27 -16.27
CA ALA A 215 25.72 19.54 -15.03
C ALA A 215 25.74 18.30 -14.10
N VAL A 216 24.68 17.49 -14.11
CA VAL A 216 24.64 16.19 -13.40
C VAL A 216 25.66 15.22 -13.99
N ASP A 217 25.70 15.09 -15.32
CA ASP A 217 26.68 14.24 -16.00
C ASP A 217 28.12 14.68 -15.69
N GLN A 218 28.39 15.99 -15.64
CA GLN A 218 29.72 16.53 -15.32
C GLN A 218 30.17 16.26 -13.87
N HIS A 219 29.27 16.42 -12.89
CA HIS A 219 29.64 16.38 -11.46
C HIS A 219 29.50 14.98 -10.84
N LEU A 220 28.83 14.04 -11.51
CA LEU A 220 28.61 12.66 -11.07
C LEU A 220 29.07 11.62 -12.11
N ASP A 221 30.03 11.95 -12.98
CA ASP A 221 30.68 10.96 -13.84
C ASP A 221 31.39 9.92 -12.95
N LYS A 222 30.82 8.71 -12.89
CA LYS A 222 31.36 7.55 -12.17
C LYS A 222 32.85 7.34 -12.48
N LEU A 223 33.28 7.47 -13.74
CA LEU A 223 34.65 7.20 -14.13
C LEU A 223 35.61 8.27 -13.60
N MET A 224 35.18 9.52 -13.46
CA MET A 224 35.96 10.58 -12.84
C MET A 224 35.99 10.41 -11.31
N VAL A 225 34.82 10.27 -10.68
CA VAL A 225 34.70 10.12 -9.22
C VAL A 225 35.47 8.90 -8.71
N MET A 226 35.35 7.74 -9.36
CA MET A 226 36.13 6.56 -8.97
C MET A 226 37.64 6.74 -9.21
N GLN A 227 38.06 7.47 -10.25
CA GLN A 227 39.48 7.80 -10.45
C GLN A 227 40.04 8.77 -9.40
N GLU A 228 39.22 9.66 -8.83
CA GLU A 228 39.62 10.52 -7.73
C GLU A 228 39.71 9.74 -6.41
N ILE A 229 38.78 8.80 -6.17
CA ILE A 229 38.82 7.88 -5.02
C ILE A 229 40.07 6.99 -5.10
N GLU A 230 40.37 6.40 -6.27
CA GLU A 230 41.57 5.59 -6.53
C GLU A 230 42.90 6.34 -6.30
N LYS A 231 42.88 7.67 -6.28
CA LYS A 231 44.04 8.55 -6.04
C LYS A 231 44.02 9.19 -4.65
N GLY A 232 42.95 9.02 -3.87
CA GLY A 232 42.77 9.67 -2.57
C GLY A 232 42.53 11.18 -2.64
N VAL A 233 41.98 11.70 -3.75
CA VAL A 233 41.76 13.15 -3.99
C VAL A 233 40.30 13.55 -4.16
N CYS A 234 39.35 12.63 -3.99
CA CYS A 234 37.93 12.91 -4.20
C CYS A 234 37.33 13.81 -3.12
N ASP A 235 36.77 14.95 -3.53
CA ASP A 235 36.14 15.92 -2.63
C ASP A 235 34.63 15.68 -2.52
N PHE A 236 34.26 14.75 -1.62
CA PHE A 236 32.87 14.49 -1.27
C PHE A 236 32.13 15.75 -0.76
N VAL A 237 32.82 16.73 -0.17
CA VAL A 237 32.20 17.95 0.36
C VAL A 237 31.77 18.88 -0.78
N ASN A 238 32.63 19.05 -1.78
CA ASN A 238 32.31 19.82 -2.99
C ASN A 238 31.14 19.16 -3.76
N ILE A 239 31.17 17.83 -3.93
CA ILE A 239 30.05 17.07 -4.53
C ILE A 239 28.75 17.28 -3.73
N ALA A 240 28.80 17.17 -2.40
CA ALA A 240 27.62 17.38 -1.53
C ALA A 240 27.09 18.82 -1.57
N GLU A 241 27.96 19.82 -1.62
CA GLU A 241 27.57 21.22 -1.75
C GLU A 241 26.97 21.56 -3.12
N TRP A 242 27.52 20.99 -4.19
CA TRP A 242 26.96 21.12 -5.54
C TRP A 242 25.59 20.44 -5.60
N LEU A 243 25.46 19.22 -5.07
CA LEU A 243 24.19 18.51 -4.91
C LEU A 243 23.18 19.34 -4.14
N ALA A 244 23.57 19.97 -3.03
CA ALA A 244 22.67 20.82 -2.25
C ALA A 244 22.17 22.05 -3.05
N LYS A 245 23.05 22.69 -3.83
CA LYS A 245 22.71 23.83 -4.71
C LYS A 245 21.78 23.41 -5.86
N LEU A 246 21.81 22.15 -6.30
CA LEU A 246 20.89 21.58 -7.28
C LEU A 246 19.55 21.18 -6.62
N LEU A 247 19.60 20.41 -5.53
CA LEU A 247 18.40 19.89 -4.85
C LEU A 247 17.51 21.03 -4.35
N LYS A 248 18.07 22.06 -3.70
CA LYS A 248 17.30 23.24 -3.23
C LYS A 248 16.69 24.09 -4.35
N ARG A 249 17.11 23.90 -5.61
CA ARG A 249 16.51 24.53 -6.80
C ARG A 249 15.25 23.82 -7.29
N HIS A 250 15.11 22.52 -7.01
CA HIS A 250 14.09 21.66 -7.60
C HIS A 250 13.18 20.95 -6.57
N CYS A 251 13.60 20.84 -5.31
CA CYS A 251 12.80 20.29 -4.21
C CYS A 251 11.74 21.30 -3.71
N ALA A 252 10.78 20.82 -2.93
CA ALA A 252 9.96 21.69 -2.10
C ALA A 252 10.79 22.28 -0.94
N PRO A 253 10.68 23.57 -0.57
CA PRO A 253 11.52 24.20 0.46
C PRO A 253 11.49 23.54 1.85
N MET A 254 10.46 22.75 2.15
CA MET A 254 10.40 21.93 3.37
C MET A 254 11.41 20.76 3.40
N ARG A 255 12.13 20.51 2.30
CA ARG A 255 13.18 19.49 2.18
C ARG A 255 14.58 20.05 2.42
N ASP A 256 14.76 21.37 2.41
CA ASP A 256 16.06 22.03 2.58
C ASP A 256 16.77 21.59 3.87
N ASP A 257 16.00 21.43 4.94
CA ASP A 257 16.41 20.89 6.24
C ASP A 257 17.01 19.47 6.18
N MET A 258 16.64 18.66 5.20
CA MET A 258 17.21 17.32 4.97
C MET A 258 18.50 17.43 4.14
N VAL A 259 18.52 18.34 3.17
CA VAL A 259 19.68 18.62 2.30
C VAL A 259 20.84 19.24 3.10
N ASP A 260 20.56 20.12 4.07
CA ASP A 260 21.62 20.68 4.91
C ASP A 260 22.23 19.63 5.85
N LYS A 261 21.42 18.69 6.37
CA LYS A 261 21.90 17.57 7.21
C LYS A 261 22.81 16.62 6.42
N MET A 262 22.45 16.29 5.17
CA MET A 262 23.29 15.57 4.23
C MET A 262 24.68 16.22 4.09
N VAL A 263 24.75 17.54 3.87
CA VAL A 263 26.03 18.27 3.78
C VAL A 263 26.76 18.33 5.12
N GLU A 264 26.06 18.54 6.23
CA GLU A 264 26.66 18.60 7.57
C GLU A 264 27.35 17.28 7.95
N LYS A 265 26.74 16.14 7.61
CA LYS A 265 27.37 14.82 7.82
C LYS A 265 28.60 14.65 6.93
N ILE A 266 28.48 14.84 5.61
CA ILE A 266 29.60 14.63 4.68
C ILE A 266 30.82 15.51 5.03
N ARG A 267 30.59 16.74 5.51
CA ARG A 267 31.63 17.66 6.02
C ARG A 267 32.43 17.15 7.22
N ARG A 268 31.99 16.10 7.92
CA ARG A 268 32.73 15.48 9.03
C ARG A 268 33.86 14.54 8.54
N GLY A 269 33.84 14.14 7.27
CA GLY A 269 34.98 13.55 6.57
C GLY A 269 35.37 12.11 6.93
N THR A 270 34.70 11.43 7.86
CA THR A 270 34.90 9.99 8.09
C THR A 270 34.05 9.16 7.13
N SER A 271 34.46 7.92 6.88
CA SER A 271 33.69 6.89 6.17
C SER A 271 32.24 6.79 6.65
N GLU A 272 32.04 6.69 7.96
CA GLU A 272 30.74 6.64 8.64
C GLU A 272 29.86 7.85 8.30
N TRP A 273 30.37 9.08 8.51
CA TRP A 273 29.58 10.29 8.27
C TRP A 273 29.35 10.58 6.78
N ILE A 274 30.30 10.21 5.90
CA ILE A 274 30.11 10.27 4.44
C ILE A 274 29.02 9.28 4.01
N SER A 275 29.08 8.04 4.49
CA SER A 275 28.10 6.98 4.20
C SER A 275 26.69 7.34 4.70
N GLU A 276 26.57 7.83 5.95
CA GLU A 276 25.29 8.34 6.45
C GLU A 276 24.75 9.52 5.61
N GLY A 277 25.62 10.45 5.21
CA GLY A 277 25.21 11.59 4.38
C GLY A 277 24.74 11.16 2.98
N LEU A 278 25.36 10.13 2.40
CA LEU A 278 24.88 9.52 1.16
C LEU A 278 23.55 8.76 1.38
N GLY A 279 23.33 8.19 2.57
CA GLY A 279 22.02 7.67 3.00
C GLY A 279 20.93 8.75 3.11
N ASP A 280 21.28 9.94 3.61
CA ASP A 280 20.40 11.12 3.64
C ASP A 280 20.10 11.63 2.22
N LEU A 281 21.09 11.67 1.31
CA LEU A 281 20.91 12.00 -0.12
C LEU A 281 19.86 11.07 -0.76
N PHE A 282 20.01 9.76 -0.59
CA PHE A 282 19.03 8.78 -1.07
C PHE A 282 17.63 9.01 -0.49
N SER A 283 17.55 9.42 0.79
CA SER A 283 16.29 9.76 1.46
C SER A 283 15.65 11.04 0.88
N VAL A 284 16.46 12.03 0.47
CA VAL A 284 15.97 13.23 -0.26
C VAL A 284 15.48 12.85 -1.66
N LEU A 285 16.19 11.97 -2.38
CA LEU A 285 15.80 11.54 -3.73
C LEU A 285 14.49 10.72 -3.74
N GLU A 286 14.29 9.78 -2.80
CA GLU A 286 13.02 9.06 -2.64
C GLU A 286 11.88 10.05 -2.32
N ALA A 287 12.12 10.99 -1.39
CA ALA A 287 11.15 12.01 -1.01
C ALA A 287 10.78 12.97 -2.16
N MET A 288 11.76 13.43 -2.94
CA MET A 288 11.52 14.31 -4.10
C MET A 288 10.70 13.61 -5.18
N LYS A 289 10.99 12.32 -5.48
CA LYS A 289 10.19 11.54 -6.43
C LYS A 289 8.75 11.36 -5.93
N LEU A 290 8.57 11.05 -4.64
CA LEU A 290 7.25 10.94 -4.02
C LEU A 290 6.48 12.26 -4.06
N ASP A 291 7.12 13.40 -3.79
CA ASP A 291 6.49 14.73 -3.87
C ASP A 291 5.96 15.03 -5.29
N VAL A 292 6.76 14.69 -6.32
CA VAL A 292 6.37 14.79 -7.74
C VAL A 292 5.19 13.86 -8.08
N ALA A 293 5.26 12.58 -7.72
CA ALA A 293 4.20 11.61 -7.99
C ALA A 293 2.89 11.95 -7.25
N ASN A 294 3.01 12.47 -6.02
CA ASN A 294 1.87 12.92 -5.21
C ASN A 294 1.27 14.25 -5.72
N HIS A 295 2.05 15.08 -6.42
CA HIS A 295 1.50 16.19 -7.20
C HIS A 295 0.75 15.67 -8.44
N GLN A 296 1.32 14.70 -9.16
CA GLN A 296 0.71 14.11 -10.36
C GLN A 296 -0.64 13.42 -10.04
N ILE A 297 -0.75 12.62 -8.97
CA ILE A 297 -2.03 12.04 -8.53
C ILE A 297 -3.06 13.14 -8.28
N ARG A 298 -2.72 14.19 -7.52
CA ARG A 298 -3.66 15.29 -7.20
C ARG A 298 -4.12 16.04 -8.45
N HIS A 299 -3.24 16.25 -9.43
CA HIS A 299 -3.55 16.94 -10.67
C HIS A 299 -4.39 16.08 -11.64
N LEU A 300 -4.06 14.78 -11.77
CA LEU A 300 -4.73 13.86 -12.69
C LEU A 300 -6.04 13.26 -12.12
N ARG A 301 -6.31 13.40 -10.82
CA ARG A 301 -7.40 12.70 -10.11
C ARG A 301 -8.76 12.75 -10.81
N ALA A 302 -9.20 13.91 -11.29
CA ALA A 302 -10.49 14.03 -11.97
C ALA A 302 -10.54 13.20 -13.27
N LEU A 303 -9.46 13.24 -14.07
CA LEU A 303 -9.34 12.46 -15.31
C LEU A 303 -9.28 10.96 -15.03
N LEU A 304 -8.56 10.55 -13.97
CA LEU A 304 -8.48 9.14 -13.55
C LEU A 304 -9.84 8.60 -13.10
N ILE A 305 -10.62 9.39 -12.36
CA ILE A 305 -11.96 9.03 -11.86
C ILE A 305 -12.96 8.91 -13.02
N GLU A 306 -13.06 9.90 -13.91
CA GLU A 306 -13.97 9.86 -15.07
C GLU A 306 -13.68 8.66 -16.00
N ASP A 307 -12.40 8.36 -16.26
CA ASP A 307 -11.98 7.21 -17.09
C ASP A 307 -11.93 5.88 -16.31
N THR A 308 -12.21 5.85 -15.00
CA THR A 308 -12.08 4.62 -14.18
C THR A 308 -12.90 3.47 -14.72
N ILE A 309 -14.19 3.70 -15.00
CA ILE A 309 -15.11 2.63 -15.45
C ILE A 309 -14.63 2.06 -16.78
N ASN A 310 -14.26 2.92 -17.73
CA ASN A 310 -13.81 2.49 -19.07
C ASN A 310 -12.49 1.72 -19.01
N PHE A 311 -11.55 2.19 -18.17
CA PHE A 311 -10.28 1.53 -17.93
C PHE A 311 -10.46 0.17 -17.26
N GLU A 312 -11.20 0.09 -16.15
CA GLU A 312 -11.42 -1.15 -15.41
C GLU A 312 -12.16 -2.18 -16.26
N GLN A 313 -13.20 -1.81 -17.01
CA GLN A 313 -13.88 -2.69 -17.96
C GLN A 313 -12.89 -3.35 -18.95
N LYS A 314 -12.05 -2.55 -19.64
CA LYS A 314 -11.01 -3.05 -20.56
C LYS A 314 -10.01 -3.99 -19.87
N TYR A 315 -9.54 -3.60 -18.69
CA TYR A 315 -8.57 -4.35 -17.88
C TYR A 315 -9.13 -5.69 -17.40
N HIS A 316 -10.37 -5.72 -16.91
CA HIS A 316 -11.04 -6.93 -16.44
C HIS A 316 -11.34 -7.89 -17.61
N VAL A 317 -11.82 -7.42 -18.76
CA VAL A 317 -11.99 -8.25 -19.97
C VAL A 317 -10.65 -8.88 -20.41
N SER A 318 -9.55 -8.11 -20.41
CA SER A 318 -8.21 -8.61 -20.74
C SER A 318 -7.66 -9.66 -19.75
N ARG A 319 -8.24 -9.75 -18.55
CA ARG A 319 -7.91 -10.77 -17.52
C ARG A 319 -8.87 -11.96 -17.53
N MET A 320 -10.14 -11.78 -17.92
CA MET A 320 -11.11 -12.87 -18.11
C MET A 320 -10.68 -13.83 -19.22
N SER A 321 -10.20 -13.31 -20.36
CA SER A 321 -9.63 -14.13 -21.44
C SER A 321 -8.41 -14.95 -21.02
N ARG A 322 -7.74 -14.57 -19.93
CA ARG A 322 -6.60 -15.27 -19.32
C ARG A 322 -7.01 -16.19 -18.15
N LYS A 323 -8.32 -16.42 -17.96
CA LYS A 323 -8.92 -17.28 -16.91
C LYS A 323 -8.46 -16.91 -15.49
N ARG A 324 -8.41 -15.61 -15.19
CA ARG A 324 -7.97 -15.07 -13.87
C ARG A 324 -9.11 -14.74 -12.88
N TYR A 325 -10.36 -15.12 -13.18
CA TYR A 325 -11.54 -14.93 -12.31
C TYR A 325 -12.49 -16.13 -12.43
N ASP A 326 -13.17 -16.53 -11.34
CA ASP A 326 -14.34 -17.41 -11.45
C ASP A 326 -15.61 -16.61 -11.81
N ILE A 327 -15.84 -16.48 -13.12
CA ILE A 327 -17.01 -15.79 -13.69
C ILE A 327 -18.31 -16.54 -13.36
N GLN A 328 -18.28 -17.87 -13.29
CA GLN A 328 -19.47 -18.69 -13.06
C GLN A 328 -19.92 -18.60 -11.60
N TYR A 329 -18.99 -18.56 -10.65
CA TYR A 329 -19.30 -18.22 -9.27
C TYR A 329 -19.84 -16.79 -9.14
N ALA A 330 -19.25 -15.82 -9.84
CA ALA A 330 -19.74 -14.44 -9.82
C ALA A 330 -21.18 -14.29 -10.37
N ARG A 331 -21.51 -14.99 -11.47
CA ARG A 331 -22.84 -14.96 -12.07
C ARG A 331 -23.88 -15.70 -11.22
N SER A 332 -23.54 -16.88 -10.70
CA SER A 332 -24.44 -17.65 -9.83
C SER A 332 -24.74 -16.94 -8.49
N TRP A 333 -23.73 -16.33 -7.87
CA TRP A 333 -23.90 -15.47 -6.68
C TRP A 333 -24.91 -14.33 -6.91
N TYR A 334 -24.85 -13.68 -8.07
CA TYR A 334 -25.78 -12.62 -8.45
C TYR A 334 -27.21 -13.14 -8.69
N LEU A 335 -27.35 -14.23 -9.46
CA LEU A 335 -28.66 -14.82 -9.77
C LEU A 335 -29.35 -15.38 -8.52
N GLU A 336 -28.62 -16.03 -7.62
CA GLU A 336 -29.14 -16.47 -6.31
C GLU A 336 -29.60 -15.27 -5.47
N GLY A 337 -28.85 -14.15 -5.53
CA GLY A 337 -29.22 -12.88 -4.90
C GLY A 337 -30.54 -12.30 -5.41
N LYS A 338 -30.76 -12.35 -6.73
CA LYS A 338 -32.00 -11.92 -7.39
C LYS A 338 -33.17 -12.85 -7.05
N GLU A 339 -33.01 -14.17 -7.15
CA GLU A 339 -34.06 -15.13 -6.79
C GLU A 339 -34.47 -15.02 -5.31
N ASN A 340 -33.50 -14.80 -4.41
CA ASN A 340 -33.77 -14.56 -2.99
C ASN A 340 -34.52 -13.24 -2.71
N LEU A 341 -34.49 -12.26 -3.62
CA LEU A 341 -35.34 -11.07 -3.55
C LEU A 341 -36.76 -11.37 -4.07
N GLU A 342 -36.89 -12.10 -5.18
CA GLU A 342 -38.18 -12.47 -5.78
C GLU A 342 -39.03 -13.36 -4.86
N ARG A 343 -38.39 -14.17 -4.00
CA ARG A 343 -39.04 -14.94 -2.92
C ARG A 343 -39.66 -14.08 -1.81
N ILE A 344 -39.40 -12.76 -1.75
CA ILE A 344 -39.92 -11.85 -0.72
C ILE A 344 -41.04 -10.98 -1.32
N PRO A 345 -42.32 -11.13 -0.90
CA PRO A 345 -43.42 -10.33 -1.42
C PRO A 345 -43.39 -8.90 -0.86
N LEU A 346 -42.64 -8.01 -1.53
CA LEU A 346 -42.56 -6.59 -1.22
C LEU A 346 -43.66 -5.79 -1.94
N THR A 347 -44.36 -4.92 -1.19
CA THR A 347 -45.47 -4.07 -1.68
C THR A 347 -45.01 -2.86 -2.48
N ALA A 348 -43.82 -2.92 -3.10
CA ALA A 348 -43.25 -1.88 -3.93
C ALA A 348 -42.50 -2.52 -5.11
N SER A 349 -42.86 -2.14 -6.33
CA SER A 349 -42.10 -2.49 -7.53
C SER A 349 -41.15 -1.35 -7.84
N TRP A 350 -39.85 -1.59 -7.66
CA TRP A 350 -38.81 -0.66 -8.09
C TRP A 350 -38.58 -0.84 -9.61
N PRO A 351 -38.15 0.20 -10.35
CA PRO A 351 -37.92 0.10 -11.79
C PRO A 351 -36.81 -0.89 -12.15
N ASN A 352 -35.69 -0.88 -11.42
CA ASN A 352 -34.53 -1.73 -11.69
C ASN A 352 -34.40 -2.88 -10.67
N ARG A 353 -34.99 -4.03 -11.02
CA ARG A 353 -34.94 -5.26 -10.21
C ARG A 353 -33.56 -5.92 -10.15
N ASP A 354 -32.73 -5.71 -11.17
CA ASP A 354 -31.39 -6.29 -11.28
C ASP A 354 -30.42 -5.66 -10.29
N VAL A 355 -30.41 -4.32 -10.21
CA VAL A 355 -29.69 -3.55 -9.19
C VAL A 355 -30.19 -3.88 -7.78
N GLU A 356 -31.51 -3.99 -7.57
CA GLU A 356 -32.07 -4.34 -6.25
C GLU A 356 -31.61 -5.74 -5.78
N GLY A 357 -31.60 -6.72 -6.69
CA GLY A 357 -31.07 -8.06 -6.45
C GLY A 357 -29.58 -8.04 -6.10
N PHE A 358 -28.76 -7.35 -6.89
CA PHE A 358 -27.33 -7.20 -6.66
C PHE A 358 -27.00 -6.53 -5.32
N VAL A 359 -27.65 -5.41 -4.99
CA VAL A 359 -27.42 -4.69 -3.73
C VAL A 359 -27.92 -5.51 -2.53
N SER A 360 -29.02 -6.26 -2.69
CA SER A 360 -29.49 -7.23 -1.68
C SER A 360 -28.47 -8.34 -1.42
N ALA A 361 -27.84 -8.86 -2.48
CA ALA A 361 -26.80 -9.89 -2.43
C ALA A 361 -25.52 -9.39 -1.77
N LEU A 362 -25.01 -8.23 -2.22
CA LEU A 362 -23.84 -7.56 -1.64
C LEU A 362 -24.03 -7.31 -0.14
N TYR A 363 -25.17 -6.75 0.25
CA TYR A 363 -25.48 -6.52 1.66
C TYR A 363 -25.56 -7.85 2.44
N GLN A 364 -26.15 -8.90 1.86
CA GLN A 364 -26.21 -10.23 2.49
C GLN A 364 -24.82 -10.85 2.69
N SER A 365 -23.91 -10.68 1.73
CA SER A 365 -22.51 -11.14 1.82
C SER A 365 -21.67 -10.34 2.82
N LEU A 366 -22.14 -9.17 3.26
CA LEU A 366 -21.52 -8.36 4.30
C LEU A 366 -22.06 -8.62 5.72
N LEU A 367 -23.16 -9.36 5.86
CA LEU A 367 -23.75 -9.65 7.18
C LEU A 367 -22.94 -10.69 7.99
N PRO A 368 -22.86 -10.54 9.34
CA PRO A 368 -22.16 -11.50 10.20
C PRO A 368 -22.81 -12.88 10.17
N GLY A 369 -22.00 -13.92 10.00
CA GLY A 369 -22.49 -15.31 9.89
C GLY A 369 -23.02 -15.68 8.51
N SER A 370 -22.94 -14.79 7.52
CA SER A 370 -23.19 -15.15 6.12
C SER A 370 -22.16 -16.18 5.65
N ALA A 371 -22.63 -17.31 5.13
CA ALA A 371 -21.79 -18.34 4.50
C ALA A 371 -21.39 -17.97 3.05
N ILE A 372 -21.94 -16.88 2.52
CA ILE A 372 -21.74 -16.44 1.14
C ILE A 372 -20.41 -15.70 1.02
N SER A 373 -19.42 -16.33 0.38
CA SER A 373 -18.20 -15.66 -0.08
C SER A 373 -18.53 -14.57 -1.11
N LEU A 374 -17.72 -13.51 -1.14
CA LEU A 374 -17.78 -12.52 -2.21
C LEU A 374 -16.98 -13.05 -3.41
N PRO A 375 -17.49 -12.95 -4.65
CA PRO A 375 -16.74 -13.35 -5.84
C PRO A 375 -15.46 -12.56 -6.08
N ASP A 376 -14.53 -13.12 -6.87
CA ASP A 376 -13.24 -12.50 -7.23
C ASP A 376 -13.37 -11.12 -7.91
N THR A 377 -14.56 -10.80 -8.43
CA THR A 377 -14.87 -9.48 -9.01
C THR A 377 -14.67 -8.35 -8.00
N PHE A 378 -14.83 -8.62 -6.70
CA PHE A 378 -14.63 -7.68 -5.59
C PHE A 378 -13.18 -7.64 -5.05
N ASN A 379 -12.19 -8.22 -5.75
CA ASN A 379 -10.82 -8.32 -5.23
C ASN A 379 -10.19 -6.95 -4.89
N LEU A 380 -10.41 -5.93 -5.72
CA LEU A 380 -9.91 -4.56 -5.47
C LEU A 380 -10.56 -3.89 -4.25
N ASP A 381 -11.80 -4.27 -3.92
CA ASP A 381 -12.57 -3.82 -2.76
C ASP A 381 -12.39 -4.70 -1.51
N SER A 382 -11.62 -5.79 -1.59
CA SER A 382 -11.58 -6.85 -0.57
C SER A 382 -11.31 -6.34 0.85
N ASP A 383 -10.38 -5.39 1.02
CA ASP A 383 -10.10 -4.75 2.30
C ASP A 383 -11.21 -3.77 2.76
N ARG A 384 -11.84 -3.05 1.84
CA ARG A 384 -12.97 -2.15 2.14
C ARG A 384 -14.17 -2.96 2.65
N LEU A 385 -14.49 -4.06 1.96
CA LEU A 385 -15.57 -4.99 2.30
C LEU A 385 -15.26 -5.77 3.60
N ARG A 386 -13.98 -6.08 3.86
CA ARG A 386 -13.52 -6.64 5.15
C ARG A 386 -13.74 -5.67 6.31
N LEU A 387 -13.46 -4.38 6.14
CA LEU A 387 -13.74 -3.35 7.15
C LEU A 387 -15.26 -3.14 7.34
N LEU A 388 -16.04 -3.09 6.25
CA LEU A 388 -17.50 -2.97 6.32
C LEU A 388 -18.17 -4.14 7.06
N ARG A 389 -17.68 -5.38 6.91
CA ARG A 389 -18.12 -6.53 7.73
C ARG A 389 -17.92 -6.31 9.23
N VAL A 390 -16.81 -5.69 9.65
CA VAL A 390 -16.54 -5.36 11.06
C VAL A 390 -17.46 -4.24 11.55
N ASP A 391 -17.69 -3.22 10.73
CA ASP A 391 -18.61 -2.12 11.06
C ASP A 391 -20.07 -2.58 11.16
N LEU A 392 -20.51 -3.50 10.29
CA LEU A 392 -21.85 -4.08 10.35
C LEU A 392 -22.04 -5.01 11.56
N ASP A 393 -21.06 -5.85 11.91
CA ASP A 393 -21.11 -6.64 13.16
C ASP A 393 -21.16 -5.72 14.39
N ALA A 394 -20.48 -4.58 14.36
CA ALA A 394 -20.56 -3.57 15.42
C ALA A 394 -21.94 -2.89 15.53
N LEU A 395 -22.56 -2.49 14.41
CA LEU A 395 -23.93 -1.94 14.38
C LEU A 395 -24.96 -2.98 14.87
N ILE A 396 -24.78 -4.25 14.49
CA ILE A 396 -25.66 -5.34 14.91
C ILE A 396 -25.52 -5.60 16.42
N ARG A 397 -24.30 -5.63 16.97
CA ARG A 397 -24.09 -5.72 18.43
C ARG A 397 -24.63 -4.50 19.18
N GLU A 398 -24.53 -3.30 18.62
CA GLU A 398 -25.13 -2.11 19.22
C GLU A 398 -26.67 -2.23 19.30
N SER A 399 -27.32 -2.76 18.24
CA SER A 399 -28.77 -2.99 18.27
C SER A 399 -29.20 -4.07 19.28
N ILE A 400 -28.40 -5.13 19.45
CA ILE A 400 -28.58 -6.14 20.53
C ILE A 400 -28.51 -5.48 21.91
N CYS A 401 -27.53 -4.60 22.16
CA CYS A 401 -27.43 -3.88 23.43
C CYS A 401 -28.62 -2.92 23.65
N CYS A 402 -29.08 -2.23 22.60
CA CYS A 402 -30.23 -1.33 22.69
C CYS A 402 -31.56 -2.05 22.95
N ASP A 403 -31.75 -3.26 22.40
CA ASP A 403 -32.90 -4.12 22.69
C ASP A 403 -32.83 -4.68 24.12
N LEU A 404 -31.65 -5.15 24.57
CA LEU A 404 -31.47 -5.64 25.94
C LEU A 404 -31.74 -4.54 26.99
N LEU A 405 -31.32 -3.28 26.74
CA LEU A 405 -31.70 -2.14 27.57
C LEU A 405 -33.23 -1.99 27.66
N GLU A 406 -33.93 -2.09 26.54
CA GLU A 406 -35.40 -2.03 26.53
C GLU A 406 -36.03 -3.22 27.27
N GLN A 407 -35.54 -4.44 27.10
CA GLN A 407 -36.00 -5.60 27.89
C GLN A 407 -35.81 -5.39 29.39
N MET A 408 -34.67 -4.81 29.82
CA MET A 408 -34.36 -4.52 31.22
C MET A 408 -35.31 -3.46 31.82
N VAL A 409 -35.63 -2.40 31.07
CA VAL A 409 -36.59 -1.36 31.49
C VAL A 409 -38.02 -1.89 31.50
N ARG A 410 -38.42 -2.69 30.49
CA ARG A 410 -39.73 -3.36 30.43
C ARG A 410 -39.94 -4.32 31.60
N LYS A 411 -38.91 -5.07 32.02
CA LYS A 411 -38.95 -5.93 33.22
C LYS A 411 -39.20 -5.19 34.54
N LYS A 412 -38.94 -3.88 34.61
CA LYS A 412 -39.24 -3.02 35.77
C LYS A 412 -40.56 -2.23 35.58
N GLY A 413 -41.37 -2.58 34.58
CA GLY A 413 -42.71 -2.02 34.35
C GLY A 413 -42.74 -0.68 33.60
N LYS A 414 -41.67 -0.30 32.90
CA LYS A 414 -41.59 0.96 32.13
C LYS A 414 -41.28 0.75 30.65
N PHE A 415 -41.47 1.79 29.86
CA PHE A 415 -40.99 1.87 28.48
C PHE A 415 -39.66 2.66 28.43
N CYS A 416 -38.74 2.26 27.54
CA CYS A 416 -37.46 2.93 27.35
C CYS A 416 -37.59 4.02 26.27
N SER A 417 -37.34 5.27 26.64
CA SER A 417 -37.47 6.43 25.74
C SER A 417 -36.41 6.45 24.64
N ALA A 418 -36.74 7.10 23.51
CA ALA A 418 -35.78 7.35 22.44
C ALA A 418 -34.55 8.15 22.93
N THR A 419 -34.74 9.07 23.88
CA THR A 419 -33.67 9.85 24.52
C THR A 419 -32.74 8.96 25.34
N ALA A 420 -33.28 8.01 26.13
CA ALA A 420 -32.47 7.06 26.88
C ALA A 420 -31.66 6.15 25.94
N LYS A 421 -32.28 5.59 24.90
CA LYS A 421 -31.57 4.80 23.87
C LYS A 421 -30.47 5.61 23.17
N SER A 422 -30.74 6.85 22.80
CA SER A 422 -29.75 7.74 22.16
C SER A 422 -28.60 8.11 23.10
N THR A 423 -28.87 8.28 24.40
CA THR A 423 -27.82 8.55 25.40
C THR A 423 -26.98 7.31 25.64
N PHE A 424 -27.62 6.14 25.85
CA PHE A 424 -26.91 4.86 25.98
C PHE A 424 -26.05 4.54 24.75
N ARG A 425 -26.53 4.78 23.53
CA ARG A 425 -25.73 4.66 22.30
C ARG A 425 -24.43 5.48 22.36
N LYS A 426 -24.49 6.73 22.81
CA LYS A 426 -23.32 7.60 22.90
C LYS A 426 -22.33 7.08 23.94
N ASP A 427 -22.83 6.76 25.13
CA ASP A 427 -22.00 6.25 26.23
C ASP A 427 -21.39 4.87 25.87
N LEU A 428 -22.13 4.00 25.17
CA LEU A 428 -21.66 2.73 24.62
C LEU A 428 -20.57 2.91 23.55
N GLN A 429 -20.75 3.85 22.61
CA GLN A 429 -19.73 4.12 21.58
C GLN A 429 -18.43 4.67 22.20
N VAL A 430 -18.49 5.38 23.35
CA VAL A 430 -17.29 5.72 24.13
C VAL A 430 -16.64 4.43 24.66
N ILE A 431 -17.38 3.60 25.43
CA ILE A 431 -16.85 2.38 26.06
C ILE A 431 -16.16 1.44 25.07
N ILE A 432 -16.72 1.24 23.87
CA ILE A 432 -16.15 0.32 22.87
C ILE A 432 -15.03 0.95 22.01
N CYS A 433 -14.79 2.27 22.13
CA CYS A 433 -13.78 3.01 21.36
C CYS A 433 -12.68 3.68 22.22
N GLU A 434 -12.70 3.55 23.55
CA GLU A 434 -11.61 4.01 24.42
C GLU A 434 -10.29 3.27 24.12
N GLY A 435 -9.39 3.91 23.37
CA GLY A 435 -7.99 3.47 23.25
C GLY A 435 -7.50 2.93 21.90
N ARG A 436 -8.16 3.29 20.78
CA ARG A 436 -7.84 2.86 19.39
C ARG A 436 -8.28 1.43 19.03
N ASN A 437 -8.31 1.16 17.72
CA ASN A 437 -8.76 -0.10 17.11
C ASN A 437 -7.92 -1.31 17.59
N PRO A 438 -8.49 -2.54 17.74
CA PRO A 438 -9.86 -2.93 17.41
C PRO A 438 -10.90 -2.62 18.50
N ILE A 439 -12.15 -2.42 18.07
CA ILE A 439 -13.33 -2.23 18.93
C ILE A 439 -13.47 -3.40 19.92
N LYS A 440 -13.37 -3.10 21.22
CA LYS A 440 -13.42 -4.14 22.28
C LYS A 440 -14.83 -4.27 22.85
N TRP A 441 -15.53 -5.33 22.47
CA TRP A 441 -16.83 -5.72 23.02
C TRP A 441 -16.69 -6.39 24.39
N ASP A 442 -16.22 -5.63 25.38
CA ASP A 442 -16.07 -6.11 26.76
C ASP A 442 -17.42 -6.15 27.49
N ILE A 443 -17.96 -7.35 27.61
CA ILE A 443 -19.29 -7.61 28.16
C ILE A 443 -19.45 -7.00 29.55
N GLN A 444 -18.43 -7.07 30.42
CA GLN A 444 -18.57 -6.64 31.82
C GLN A 444 -18.82 -5.13 31.95
N PHE A 445 -18.06 -4.31 31.20
CA PHE A 445 -18.27 -2.87 31.19
C PHE A 445 -19.62 -2.49 30.56
N ILE A 446 -20.02 -3.18 29.48
CA ILE A 446 -21.30 -2.93 28.81
C ILE A 446 -22.48 -3.32 29.71
N SER A 447 -22.41 -4.41 30.47
CA SER A 447 -23.43 -4.86 31.42
C SER A 447 -23.63 -3.89 32.59
N VAL A 448 -22.53 -3.37 33.15
CA VAL A 448 -22.58 -2.32 34.19
C VAL A 448 -23.26 -1.07 33.65
N GLU A 449 -22.93 -0.68 32.41
CA GLU A 449 -23.50 0.50 31.79
C GLU A 449 -24.99 0.34 31.42
N LEU A 450 -25.37 -0.81 30.83
CA LEU A 450 -26.77 -1.19 30.63
C LEU A 450 -27.58 -1.12 31.93
N THR A 451 -26.98 -1.59 33.04
CA THR A 451 -27.59 -1.51 34.37
C THR A 451 -27.78 -0.05 34.78
N ARG A 452 -26.75 0.81 34.62
CA ARG A 452 -26.81 2.24 34.95
C ARG A 452 -27.93 2.96 34.19
N HIS A 453 -28.05 2.74 32.88
CA HIS A 453 -29.11 3.36 32.07
C HIS A 453 -30.49 2.80 32.39
N ALA A 454 -30.63 1.48 32.58
CA ALA A 454 -31.90 0.86 32.96
C ALA A 454 -32.42 1.39 34.30
N LEU A 455 -31.58 1.49 35.34
CA LEU A 455 -31.96 2.06 36.64
C LEU A 455 -32.32 3.54 36.55
N ARG A 456 -31.56 4.33 35.77
CA ARG A 456 -31.84 5.76 35.52
C ARG A 456 -33.21 5.98 34.89
N GLU A 457 -33.56 5.23 33.84
CA GLU A 457 -34.88 5.32 33.19
C GLU A 457 -36.01 4.82 34.11
N CYS A 458 -35.71 3.82 34.94
CA CYS A 458 -36.61 3.39 36.01
C CYS A 458 -36.80 4.45 37.12
N GLY A 459 -36.02 5.54 37.13
CA GLY A 459 -36.06 6.57 38.18
C GLY A 459 -35.51 6.08 39.52
N ILE A 460 -34.70 5.02 39.50
CA ILE A 460 -34.12 4.39 40.68
C ILE A 460 -32.81 5.12 40.99
N THR A 461 -32.67 5.60 42.23
CA THR A 461 -31.50 6.37 42.70
C THR A 461 -30.26 5.51 42.98
N ALA A 462 -30.42 4.19 43.09
CA ALA A 462 -29.31 3.26 43.23
C ALA A 462 -28.46 3.24 41.95
N LYS A 463 -27.14 3.40 42.10
CA LYS A 463 -26.19 3.41 40.97
C LYS A 463 -25.82 2.01 40.47
N THR A 464 -26.18 0.95 41.19
CA THR A 464 -25.76 -0.43 40.96
C THR A 464 -26.86 -1.42 41.38
N ASP A 465 -27.19 -2.39 40.53
CA ASP A 465 -28.04 -3.55 40.85
C ASP A 465 -27.32 -4.81 40.36
N ALA A 466 -26.59 -5.48 41.25
CA ALA A 466 -25.74 -6.62 40.91
C ALA A 466 -26.54 -7.84 40.38
N SER A 467 -27.85 -7.91 40.63
CA SER A 467 -28.72 -8.94 40.04
C SER A 467 -29.02 -8.63 38.58
N LEU A 468 -29.28 -7.36 38.28
CA LEU A 468 -29.57 -6.85 36.94
C LEU A 468 -28.31 -6.83 36.05
N THR A 469 -27.13 -6.54 36.61
CA THR A 469 -25.84 -6.64 35.89
C THR A 469 -25.54 -8.08 35.48
N ARG A 470 -25.65 -9.05 36.40
CA ARG A 470 -25.47 -10.48 36.07
C ARG A 470 -26.46 -10.98 35.01
N PHE A 471 -27.70 -10.47 35.01
CA PHE A 471 -28.67 -10.76 33.96
C PHE A 471 -28.22 -10.19 32.60
N ALA A 472 -27.68 -8.97 32.57
CA ALA A 472 -27.12 -8.38 31.35
C ALA A 472 -25.89 -9.15 30.86
N ASP A 473 -24.96 -9.53 31.74
CA ASP A 473 -23.76 -10.33 31.40
C ASP A 473 -24.12 -11.63 30.69
N HIS A 474 -25.05 -12.40 31.28
CA HIS A 474 -25.53 -13.65 30.68
C HIS A 474 -26.16 -13.39 29.30
N LYS A 475 -27.04 -12.39 29.18
CA LYS A 475 -27.77 -12.16 27.92
C LYS A 475 -26.90 -11.58 26.82
N LEU A 476 -25.90 -10.74 27.13
CA LEU A 476 -24.90 -10.30 26.16
C LEU A 476 -24.00 -11.46 25.73
N SER A 477 -23.50 -12.27 26.66
CA SER A 477 -22.67 -13.43 26.30
C SER A 477 -23.42 -14.42 25.41
N GLU A 478 -24.67 -14.73 25.76
CA GLU A 478 -25.58 -15.58 24.98
C GLU A 478 -25.84 -15.01 23.58
N ALA A 479 -26.16 -13.71 23.46
CA ALA A 479 -26.46 -13.07 22.19
C ALA A 479 -25.22 -12.86 21.30
N PHE A 480 -24.04 -12.63 21.89
CA PHE A 480 -22.79 -12.41 21.14
C PHE A 480 -22.16 -13.72 20.67
N SER A 481 -22.28 -14.80 21.43
CA SER A 481 -21.80 -16.13 21.03
C SER A 481 -22.75 -16.85 20.07
N THR A 482 -24.07 -16.74 20.25
CA THR A 482 -25.06 -17.48 19.45
C THR A 482 -25.23 -16.90 18.04
N PRO A 483 -24.93 -17.63 16.95
CA PRO A 483 -25.05 -17.09 15.59
C PRO A 483 -26.48 -16.77 15.15
N SER A 484 -27.46 -17.58 15.56
CA SER A 484 -28.88 -17.38 15.17
C SER A 484 -29.50 -16.11 15.76
N ILE A 485 -29.09 -15.71 16.97
CA ILE A 485 -29.51 -14.43 17.56
C ILE A 485 -28.94 -13.27 16.73
N ARG A 486 -27.62 -13.27 16.45
CA ARG A 486 -27.01 -12.24 15.59
C ARG A 486 -27.62 -12.19 14.19
N ALA A 487 -27.96 -13.35 13.61
CA ALA A 487 -28.63 -13.43 12.30
C ALA A 487 -30.03 -12.80 12.31
N ALA A 488 -30.83 -12.99 13.37
CA ALA A 488 -32.15 -12.35 13.49
C ALA A 488 -32.04 -10.80 13.52
N PHE A 489 -31.12 -10.27 14.32
CA PHE A 489 -30.84 -8.83 14.34
C PHE A 489 -30.25 -8.33 13.00
N ALA A 490 -29.40 -9.12 12.33
CA ALA A 490 -28.84 -8.81 11.02
C ALA A 490 -29.94 -8.70 9.94
N THR A 491 -30.89 -9.62 9.91
CA THR A 491 -32.06 -9.57 9.01
C THR A 491 -32.94 -8.36 9.32
N SER A 492 -33.24 -8.09 10.60
CA SER A 492 -33.99 -6.89 10.99
C SER A 492 -33.28 -5.60 10.58
N HIS A 493 -31.95 -5.54 10.67
CA HIS A 493 -31.15 -4.41 10.23
C HIS A 493 -31.18 -4.26 8.70
N LYS A 494 -31.04 -5.35 7.94
CA LYS A 494 -31.20 -5.35 6.47
C LYS A 494 -32.57 -4.79 6.04
N CYS A 495 -33.65 -5.26 6.65
CA CYS A 495 -35.01 -4.77 6.36
C CYS A 495 -35.22 -3.30 6.76
N ALA A 496 -34.53 -2.80 7.79
CA ALA A 496 -34.65 -1.41 8.23
C ALA A 496 -33.92 -0.40 7.31
N VAL A 497 -32.84 -0.81 6.65
CA VAL A 497 -32.02 0.09 5.80
C VAL A 497 -32.17 -0.13 4.29
N SER A 498 -32.78 -1.24 3.85
CA SER A 498 -32.85 -1.60 2.42
C SER A 498 -33.42 -0.49 1.53
N LYS A 499 -34.57 0.08 1.90
CA LYS A 499 -35.21 1.18 1.15
C LYS A 499 -34.34 2.42 1.02
N GLU A 500 -33.56 2.74 2.06
CA GLU A 500 -32.65 3.89 2.10
C GLU A 500 -31.42 3.63 1.23
N LEU A 501 -30.84 2.44 1.34
CA LEU A 501 -29.69 2.00 0.54
C LEU A 501 -30.02 1.91 -0.96
N PHE A 502 -31.13 1.27 -1.34
CA PHE A 502 -31.54 1.13 -2.74
C PHE A 502 -31.80 2.50 -3.39
N ALA A 503 -32.53 3.39 -2.72
CA ALA A 503 -32.78 4.74 -3.23
C ALA A 503 -31.47 5.56 -3.37
N SER A 504 -30.52 5.37 -2.47
CA SER A 504 -29.20 6.01 -2.55
C SER A 504 -28.33 5.47 -3.70
N VAL A 505 -28.47 4.20 -4.07
CA VAL A 505 -27.79 3.61 -5.24
C VAL A 505 -28.45 4.04 -6.54
N GLU A 506 -29.78 3.92 -6.63
CA GLU A 506 -30.56 4.28 -7.82
C GLU A 506 -30.37 5.76 -8.20
N SER A 507 -30.35 6.66 -7.22
CA SER A 507 -30.09 8.10 -7.42
C SER A 507 -28.68 8.43 -7.93
N LEU A 508 -27.71 7.52 -7.84
CA LEU A 508 -26.31 7.77 -8.16
C LEU A 508 -25.79 6.98 -9.38
N LEU A 509 -26.49 5.93 -9.82
CA LEU A 509 -26.13 5.17 -11.03
C LEU A 509 -26.02 6.04 -12.30
N SER A 510 -26.84 7.09 -12.40
CA SER A 510 -26.87 8.05 -13.51
C SER A 510 -25.92 9.25 -13.36
N SER A 511 -25.27 9.41 -12.20
CA SER A 511 -24.34 10.53 -11.92
C SER A 511 -22.98 10.33 -12.60
N SER A 512 -22.17 11.38 -12.76
CA SER A 512 -20.77 11.20 -13.19
C SER A 512 -19.95 10.52 -12.08
N PRO A 513 -18.88 9.77 -12.41
CA PRO A 513 -17.90 9.30 -11.42
C PRO A 513 -17.39 10.42 -10.50
N TRP A 514 -17.15 11.62 -11.04
CA TRP A 514 -16.71 12.78 -10.25
C TRP A 514 -17.80 13.33 -9.30
N ASP A 515 -19.08 13.30 -9.68
CA ASP A 515 -20.18 13.67 -8.77
C ASP A 515 -20.36 12.63 -7.65
N ILE A 516 -20.26 11.34 -7.97
CA ILE A 516 -20.31 10.25 -6.98
C ILE A 516 -19.16 10.41 -5.97
N PHE A 517 -17.94 10.64 -6.47
CA PHE A 517 -16.77 10.96 -5.66
C PHE A 517 -17.02 12.16 -4.75
N ASN A 518 -17.57 13.25 -5.28
CA ASN A 518 -17.79 14.47 -4.50
C ASN A 518 -18.91 14.33 -3.46
N ASN A 519 -19.94 13.54 -3.74
CA ASN A 519 -21.08 13.30 -2.86
C ASN A 519 -20.79 12.25 -1.76
N LEU A 520 -19.99 11.21 -2.06
CA LEU A 520 -19.77 10.07 -1.15
C LEU A 520 -18.40 10.05 -0.45
N VAL A 521 -17.38 10.76 -0.94
CA VAL A 521 -16.07 10.85 -0.27
C VAL A 521 -16.00 12.17 0.51
N PRO A 522 -15.90 12.16 1.85
CA PRO A 522 -15.84 13.40 2.64
C PRO A 522 -14.69 14.33 2.22
N PRO A 523 -14.89 15.66 2.21
CA PRO A 523 -13.82 16.60 1.90
C PRO A 523 -12.73 16.62 2.99
N THR A 524 -11.47 16.58 2.57
CA THR A 524 -10.32 16.77 3.47
C THR A 524 -10.39 18.12 4.17
N ILE A 525 -10.39 18.11 5.50
CA ILE A 525 -10.35 19.34 6.31
C ILE A 525 -8.90 19.88 6.28
N PRO A 526 -8.66 21.14 5.88
CA PRO A 526 -7.31 21.69 5.80
C PRO A 526 -6.73 21.95 7.20
N GLY A 527 -6.03 20.97 7.76
CA GLY A 527 -5.27 21.08 9.01
C GLY A 527 -4.22 19.98 9.12
N GLY A 528 -2.94 20.34 9.18
CA GLY A 528 -1.79 19.41 9.08
C GLY A 528 -1.57 18.45 10.25
N THR A 529 -2.55 18.26 11.13
CA THR A 529 -2.57 17.18 12.12
C THR A 529 -3.09 15.91 11.47
N ILE A 530 -2.40 14.77 11.71
CA ILE A 530 -2.83 13.44 11.25
C ILE A 530 -4.33 13.25 11.44
N SER A 531 -5.05 12.95 10.35
CA SER A 531 -6.43 12.47 10.38
C SER A 531 -6.50 11.14 11.14
N LEU A 532 -6.66 11.24 12.46
CA LEU A 532 -7.51 10.31 13.20
C LEU A 532 -8.84 10.20 12.43
N PRO A 533 -9.43 8.99 12.28
CA PRO A 533 -10.71 8.85 11.57
C PRO A 533 -11.70 9.88 12.15
N PRO A 534 -12.35 10.69 11.28
CA PRO A 534 -12.88 11.99 11.68
C PRO A 534 -13.83 11.84 12.87
N PRO A 535 -13.62 12.58 13.98
CA PRO A 535 -14.14 12.19 15.29
C PRO A 535 -15.67 12.24 15.39
N PHE A 536 -16.30 11.12 15.03
CA PHE A 536 -17.66 10.68 15.32
C PHE A 536 -18.76 11.76 15.17
N LYS A 537 -18.68 12.56 14.10
CA LYS A 537 -19.69 13.57 13.74
C LYS A 537 -20.73 13.09 12.72
N THR A 538 -20.39 12.12 11.88
CA THR A 538 -21.34 11.44 10.98
C THR A 538 -22.03 10.32 11.76
N ASP A 539 -23.33 10.07 11.50
CA ASP A 539 -23.99 8.86 11.99
C ASP A 539 -23.28 7.63 11.39
N ARG A 540 -22.77 6.74 12.26
CA ARG A 540 -22.05 5.53 11.86
C ARG A 540 -22.88 4.62 10.94
N LYS A 541 -24.21 4.60 11.11
CA LYS A 541 -25.11 3.92 10.17
C LYS A 541 -24.97 4.51 8.78
N ASN A 542 -25.04 5.83 8.67
CA ASN A 542 -25.07 6.51 7.37
C ASN A 542 -23.71 6.48 6.67
N ASP A 543 -22.60 6.56 7.42
CA ASP A 543 -21.24 6.36 6.89
C ASP A 543 -21.06 4.95 6.31
N VAL A 544 -21.53 3.90 7.02
CA VAL A 544 -21.50 2.52 6.52
C VAL A 544 -22.37 2.36 5.26
N LEU A 545 -23.57 2.96 5.24
CA LEU A 545 -24.43 2.94 4.05
C LEU A 545 -23.81 3.69 2.87
N GLN A 546 -23.22 4.87 3.07
CA GLN A 546 -22.53 5.62 2.01
C GLN A 546 -21.35 4.85 1.42
N ARG A 547 -20.55 4.19 2.26
CA ARG A 547 -19.45 3.32 1.81
C ARG A 547 -19.96 2.11 1.01
N ILE A 548 -21.07 1.48 1.42
CA ILE A 548 -21.69 0.39 0.65
C ILE A 548 -22.29 0.91 -0.67
N THR A 549 -22.98 2.05 -0.67
CA THR A 549 -23.50 2.70 -1.88
C THR A 549 -22.38 2.95 -2.88
N HIS A 550 -21.24 3.49 -2.45
CA HIS A 550 -20.13 3.81 -3.36
C HIS A 550 -19.61 2.56 -4.06
N ILE A 551 -19.27 1.52 -3.30
CA ILE A 551 -18.80 0.24 -3.85
C ILE A 551 -19.86 -0.35 -4.77
N ALA A 552 -21.14 -0.37 -4.36
CA ALA A 552 -22.23 -0.90 -5.16
C ALA A 552 -22.38 -0.20 -6.51
N VAL A 553 -22.37 1.15 -6.54
CA VAL A 553 -22.52 1.94 -7.77
C VAL A 553 -21.33 1.77 -8.71
N LEU A 554 -20.09 1.85 -8.19
CA LEU A 554 -18.89 1.71 -9.02
C LEU A 554 -18.76 0.28 -9.57
N HIS A 555 -18.89 -0.72 -8.70
CA HIS A 555 -18.80 -2.13 -9.07
C HIS A 555 -19.88 -2.52 -10.07
N TRP A 556 -21.14 -2.10 -9.86
CA TRP A 556 -22.21 -2.37 -10.81
C TRP A 556 -21.89 -1.81 -12.21
N ARG A 557 -21.48 -0.55 -12.31
CA ARG A 557 -21.15 0.09 -13.60
C ARG A 557 -19.95 -0.53 -14.30
N ILE A 558 -19.01 -1.14 -13.56
CA ILE A 558 -17.91 -1.92 -14.15
C ILE A 558 -18.39 -3.30 -14.61
N TRP A 559 -19.11 -4.06 -13.77
CA TRP A 559 -19.32 -5.49 -13.94
C TRP A 559 -20.67 -5.90 -14.56
N GLU A 560 -21.68 -5.03 -14.57
CA GLU A 560 -23.03 -5.31 -15.11
C GLU A 560 -22.96 -5.94 -16.50
N ASN A 561 -22.39 -5.20 -17.46
CA ASN A 561 -22.37 -5.58 -18.88
C ASN A 561 -21.29 -6.62 -19.21
N ILE A 562 -20.49 -7.08 -18.24
CA ILE A 562 -19.42 -8.07 -18.46
C ILE A 562 -19.73 -9.41 -17.80
N VAL A 563 -20.46 -9.44 -16.68
CA VAL A 563 -20.68 -10.67 -15.89
C VAL A 563 -22.13 -10.87 -15.45
N TYR A 564 -22.86 -9.81 -15.09
CA TYR A 564 -24.18 -9.95 -14.45
C TYR A 564 -25.34 -9.99 -15.46
N ASN A 565 -25.45 -8.96 -16.30
CA ASN A 565 -26.51 -8.80 -17.30
C ASN A 565 -25.98 -9.11 -18.73
N ASN A 566 -25.09 -10.11 -18.85
CA ASN A 566 -24.47 -10.48 -20.13
C ASN A 566 -24.87 -11.91 -20.55
N ASP A 567 -25.65 -12.01 -21.62
CA ASP A 567 -26.14 -13.27 -22.20
C ASP A 567 -25.32 -13.77 -23.40
N ASP A 568 -24.15 -13.18 -23.69
CA ASP A 568 -23.26 -13.67 -24.75
C ASP A 568 -22.63 -15.00 -24.32
N SER A 569 -23.07 -16.10 -24.94
CA SER A 569 -22.61 -17.48 -24.72
C SER A 569 -21.11 -17.70 -24.96
N LYS A 570 -20.39 -16.68 -25.44
CA LYS A 570 -18.92 -16.65 -25.44
C LYS A 570 -18.31 -16.58 -24.03
N LEU A 571 -19.01 -16.04 -23.02
CA LEU A 571 -18.53 -16.07 -21.63
C LEU A 571 -18.39 -17.51 -21.10
N ASP A 572 -19.32 -18.38 -21.48
CA ASP A 572 -19.29 -19.79 -21.08
C ASP A 572 -18.18 -20.56 -21.80
N SER A 573 -17.86 -20.24 -23.07
CA SER A 573 -16.73 -20.86 -23.79
C SER A 573 -15.34 -20.32 -23.40
N LEU A 574 -15.27 -19.17 -22.71
CA LEU A 574 -14.05 -18.74 -22.01
C LEU A 574 -13.78 -19.57 -20.74
N CYS A 575 -14.76 -20.30 -20.21
CA CYS A 575 -14.59 -21.17 -19.04
C CYS A 575 -14.09 -22.57 -19.44
N PRO A 576 -13.30 -23.28 -18.60
CA PRO A 576 -13.10 -24.72 -18.76
C PRO A 576 -14.36 -25.48 -18.30
N SER A 577 -14.63 -26.64 -18.91
CA SER A 577 -15.73 -27.51 -18.45
C SER A 577 -15.48 -28.03 -17.02
N SER A 578 -16.56 -28.41 -16.34
CA SER A 578 -16.63 -28.56 -14.89
C SER A 578 -15.84 -29.75 -14.32
N ALA A 579 -15.25 -29.51 -13.14
CA ALA A 579 -14.83 -30.54 -12.20
C ALA A 579 -15.18 -30.08 -10.77
N PRO A 580 -15.74 -30.93 -9.90
CA PRO A 580 -16.30 -30.49 -8.64
C PRO A 580 -15.25 -30.19 -7.56
N SER A 581 -15.56 -29.21 -6.72
CA SER A 581 -15.01 -28.97 -5.38
C SER A 581 -13.48 -29.03 -5.21
N ARG A 582 -12.83 -27.86 -5.18
CA ARG A 582 -11.64 -27.64 -4.36
C ARG A 582 -11.83 -26.39 -3.50
N THR A 583 -11.57 -26.53 -2.20
CA THR A 583 -11.51 -25.41 -1.26
C THR A 583 -10.35 -24.48 -1.60
N PRO A 584 -10.48 -23.15 -1.45
CA PRO A 584 -9.43 -22.21 -1.83
C PRO A 584 -8.20 -22.34 -0.93
N SER A 585 -7.05 -22.68 -1.53
CA SER A 585 -5.73 -22.65 -0.89
C SER A 585 -5.00 -21.35 -1.25
N PRO A 586 -4.50 -20.55 -0.28
CA PRO A 586 -4.05 -19.18 -0.53
C PRO A 586 -2.59 -19.09 -1.00
N SER A 587 -2.27 -19.63 -2.17
CA SER A 587 -0.97 -19.40 -2.84
C SER A 587 -0.98 -19.85 -4.31
N HIS A 588 -0.92 -18.91 -5.26
CA HIS A 588 -0.25 -19.04 -6.57
C HIS A 588 -0.29 -17.70 -7.32
N ILE A 589 0.71 -16.86 -7.09
CA ILE A 589 1.10 -15.84 -8.08
C ILE A 589 2.00 -16.57 -9.10
N VAL A 590 1.79 -16.28 -10.39
CA VAL A 590 2.64 -16.77 -11.48
C VAL A 590 2.98 -15.58 -12.37
N ASP A 591 4.27 -15.28 -12.44
CA ASP A 591 4.87 -14.23 -13.24
C ASP A 591 4.51 -14.32 -14.72
N LEU A 592 4.25 -13.17 -15.35
CA LEU A 592 4.26 -13.03 -16.80
C LEU A 592 4.90 -11.70 -17.19
N LYS A 593 6.12 -11.81 -17.72
CA LYS A 593 6.89 -10.73 -18.35
C LYS A 593 6.06 -10.03 -19.45
N PRO A 594 6.12 -8.70 -19.62
CA PRO A 594 5.41 -8.01 -20.70
C PRO A 594 5.93 -8.44 -22.09
N PRO A 595 5.07 -8.40 -23.13
CA PRO A 595 5.45 -8.82 -24.48
C PRO A 595 6.45 -7.85 -25.13
N SER A 596 7.44 -8.40 -25.82
CA SER A 596 8.36 -7.65 -26.68
C SER A 596 7.66 -7.19 -27.96
N LEU A 597 7.91 -5.94 -28.37
CA LEU A 597 7.52 -5.45 -29.70
C LEU A 597 8.31 -6.18 -30.80
N PRO A 598 7.71 -6.44 -31.99
CA PRO A 598 8.44 -6.93 -33.15
C PRO A 598 9.36 -5.83 -33.72
N PRO A 599 10.45 -6.20 -34.42
CA PRO A 599 11.37 -5.24 -35.03
C PRO A 599 10.71 -4.50 -36.21
N SER A 600 11.10 -3.23 -36.38
CA SER A 600 10.80 -2.45 -37.59
C SER A 600 11.56 -3.01 -38.79
N ALA A 601 10.89 -3.14 -39.93
CA ALA A 601 11.52 -3.47 -41.20
C ALA A 601 11.91 -2.18 -41.95
N ASP A 602 13.18 -2.04 -42.31
CA ASP A 602 13.64 -0.97 -43.19
C ASP A 602 13.15 -1.21 -44.64
N PRO A 603 12.73 -0.16 -45.36
CA PRO A 603 12.36 -0.27 -46.77
C PRO A 603 13.62 -0.37 -47.66
N SER A 604 13.66 -1.38 -48.53
CA SER A 604 14.75 -1.57 -49.49
C SER A 604 14.73 -0.51 -50.61
N VAL A 605 15.90 0.06 -50.91
CA VAL A 605 16.09 0.94 -52.07
C VAL A 605 16.24 0.12 -53.35
N THR A 606 15.47 0.46 -54.38
CA THR A 606 15.76 0.15 -55.79
C THR A 606 15.32 1.31 -56.67
N GLU A 607 16.16 1.70 -57.63
CA GLU A 607 15.98 2.85 -58.52
C GLU A 607 15.05 2.55 -59.71
N ILE A 608 14.50 3.59 -60.34
CA ILE A 608 14.19 3.71 -61.78
C ILE A 608 13.92 5.20 -62.11
N GLU A 609 14.15 5.60 -63.35
CA GLU A 609 14.48 6.99 -63.73
C GLU A 609 13.31 7.86 -64.29
N THR A 610 13.63 9.14 -64.57
CA THR A 610 13.00 10.08 -65.53
C THR A 610 11.65 10.79 -65.21
N THR A 611 11.76 12.02 -64.64
CA THR A 611 11.47 13.37 -65.24
C THR A 611 10.52 13.54 -66.47
N PRO A 612 9.95 14.76 -66.77
CA PRO A 612 10.00 16.09 -66.08
C PRO A 612 8.65 16.91 -66.03
N VAL A 613 8.71 18.15 -65.46
CA VAL A 613 7.75 19.31 -65.52
C VAL A 613 6.30 19.08 -65.03
N THR A 614 5.51 20.03 -64.49
CA THR A 614 5.52 21.52 -64.33
C THR A 614 4.70 21.88 -63.04
N ALA A 615 4.50 23.11 -62.50
CA ALA A 615 4.89 24.50 -62.80
C ALA A 615 4.88 25.41 -61.53
N GLU A 616 5.48 26.60 -61.65
CA GLU A 616 5.12 27.94 -61.13
C GLU A 616 4.43 28.15 -59.76
N THR A 617 5.25 28.66 -58.83
CA THR A 617 5.10 29.87 -58.00
C THR A 617 3.83 30.73 -58.12
N GLU A 618 3.26 31.15 -56.97
CA GLU A 618 2.99 32.58 -56.72
C GLU A 618 3.02 32.91 -55.21
N MET A 619 3.41 34.15 -54.89
CA MET A 619 3.33 34.76 -53.56
C MET A 619 2.28 35.88 -53.61
N ASP A 620 1.54 36.12 -52.52
CA ASP A 620 1.56 37.48 -51.96
C ASP A 620 1.23 37.50 -50.45
N SER A 621 1.43 38.66 -49.84
CA SER A 621 1.26 38.96 -48.42
C SER A 621 0.60 40.32 -48.23
N ASN A 622 -0.21 40.51 -47.18
CA ASN A 622 -0.54 41.86 -46.74
C ASN A 622 -0.96 41.96 -45.26
N GLU A 623 -0.89 43.19 -44.74
CA GLU A 623 -1.03 43.54 -43.32
C GLU A 623 -2.43 44.07 -42.96
N LYS A 624 -2.88 43.95 -41.68
CA LYS A 624 -2.88 45.10 -40.73
C LYS A 624 -3.56 44.87 -39.36
N SER A 625 -2.76 45.08 -38.31
CA SER A 625 -2.99 45.92 -37.11
C SER A 625 -4.39 46.06 -36.45
N SER A 626 -4.52 45.61 -35.19
CA SER A 626 -4.88 46.41 -33.99
C SER A 626 -4.89 45.48 -32.75
N VAL A 627 -4.17 45.69 -31.62
CA VAL A 627 -4.00 46.83 -30.68
C VAL A 627 -5.08 46.90 -29.59
N LEU A 628 -4.81 46.30 -28.41
CA LEU A 628 -4.88 46.94 -27.08
C LEU A 628 -4.34 46.03 -25.94
N LYS A 629 -4.37 46.50 -24.68
CA LYS A 629 -3.61 45.98 -23.52
C LYS A 629 -4.49 45.48 -22.36
N SER A 630 -3.90 44.60 -21.54
CA SER A 630 -4.05 44.46 -20.07
C SER A 630 -5.44 44.32 -19.44
N VAL A 631 -5.65 43.21 -18.74
CA VAL A 631 -5.44 43.14 -17.27
C VAL A 631 -4.48 41.99 -16.98
#